data_AF-A0A1W9QU17-F1
#
_entry.id   AF-A0A1W9QU17-F1
#
_cell.length_a   1.000
_cell.length_b   1.000
_cell.length_c   1.000
_cell.angle_alpha   90.00
_cell.angle_beta   90.00
_cell.angle_gamma   90.00
#
_symmetry.space_group_name_H-M   'P 1'
#
loop_
_entity.id
_entity.type
_entity.pdbx_description
1 polymer ?
#
loop_
_entity_poly.entity_id
_entity_poly.type
_entity_poly.pdbx_seq_one_letter_code
_entity_poly.pdbx_strand_id
1 'polypeptide(L)'
;MRQLRIVLTFYKSFIIASGIITLTCLSALHINGLKVLSAILLFKLFTLGIIILYINLYKKKEFYYYQNLGLSKPTLWIYTLATDLILFVSLITLMQWIK
;
A
#
# COMPACT_ATOMS: atom_id res chain seq x y z
N MET A 1 -11.02 -5.89 18.08
CA MET A 1 -11.56 -4.58 17.62
C MET A 1 -10.56 -3.42 17.73
N ARG A 2 -9.92 -3.17 18.90
CA ARG A 2 -9.08 -1.97 19.11
C ARG A 2 -7.83 -1.91 18.22
N GLN A 3 -7.11 -3.02 18.05
CA GLN A 3 -5.88 -3.06 17.24
C GLN A 3 -6.13 -2.83 15.73
N LEU A 4 -7.22 -3.38 15.19
CA LEU A 4 -7.62 -3.14 13.79
C LEU A 4 -7.90 -1.67 13.51
N ARG A 5 -8.58 -0.97 14.44
CA ARG A 5 -8.84 0.46 14.32
C ARG A 5 -7.56 1.28 14.24
N ILE A 6 -6.54 0.89 14.99
CA ILE A 6 -5.25 1.57 15.01
C ILE A 6 -4.53 1.39 13.66
N VAL A 7 -4.47 0.17 13.14
CA VAL A 7 -3.89 -0.13 11.83
C VAL A 7 -4.64 0.62 10.71
N LEU A 8 -5.97 0.66 10.76
CA LEU A 8 -6.78 1.42 9.79
C LEU A 8 -6.50 2.92 9.86
N THR A 9 -6.30 3.47 11.06
CA THR A 9 -5.95 4.89 11.23
C THR A 9 -4.59 5.21 10.63
N PHE A 10 -3.62 4.31 10.80
CA PHE A 10 -2.31 4.43 10.15
C PHE A 10 -2.44 4.33 8.62
N TYR A 11 -3.19 3.34 8.11
CA TYR A 11 -3.41 3.14 6.67
C TYR A 11 -4.08 4.34 5.99
N LYS A 12 -5.00 5.03 6.69
CA LYS A 12 -5.66 6.25 6.19
C LYS A 12 -4.66 7.35 5.79
N SER A 13 -3.46 7.37 6.37
CA SER A 13 -2.45 8.38 6.06
C SER A 13 -1.94 8.32 4.62
N PHE A 14 -2.02 7.16 3.96
CA PHE A 14 -1.47 6.99 2.60
C PHE A 14 -2.33 6.17 1.65
N ILE A 15 -3.52 5.72 2.09
CA ILE A 15 -4.47 4.99 1.25
C ILE A 15 -4.80 5.73 -0.05
N ILE A 16 -4.92 7.07 -0.01
CA ILE A 16 -5.22 7.88 -1.19
C ILE A 16 -4.04 7.86 -2.17
N ALA A 17 -2.83 8.10 -1.66
CA ALA A 17 -1.62 8.07 -2.48
C ALA A 17 -1.41 6.68 -3.11
N SER A 18 -1.52 5.62 -2.31
CA SER A 18 -1.40 4.25 -2.81
C SER A 18 -2.53 3.89 -3.79
N GLY A 19 -3.75 4.38 -3.55
CA GLY A 19 -4.89 4.20 -4.44
C GLY A 19 -4.68 4.82 -5.81
N ILE A 20 -4.15 6.06 -5.88
CA ILE A 20 -3.80 6.71 -7.14
C ILE A 20 -2.74 5.90 -7.90
N ILE A 21 -1.69 5.45 -7.21
CA ILE A 21 -0.65 4.60 -7.80
C ILE A 21 -1.28 3.31 -8.36
N THR A 22 -2.13 2.65 -7.59
CA THR A 22 -2.83 1.43 -8.02
C THR A 22 -3.67 1.67 -9.28
N LEU A 23 -4.41 2.78 -9.36
CA LEU A 23 -5.18 3.15 -10.55
C LEU A 23 -4.28 3.39 -11.76
N THR A 24 -3.15 4.09 -11.58
CA THR A 24 -2.19 4.31 -12.69
C THR A 24 -1.62 2.99 -13.20
N CYS A 25 -1.26 2.07 -12.30
CA CYS A 25 -0.80 0.73 -12.66
C CYS A 25 -1.86 -0.07 -13.44
N LEU A 26 -3.12 -0.04 -13.00
CA LEU A 26 -4.22 -0.73 -13.70
C LEU A 26 -4.46 -0.14 -15.09
N SER A 27 -4.43 1.18 -15.24
CA SER A 27 -4.57 1.83 -16.55
C SER A 27 -3.44 1.46 -17.51
N ALA A 28 -2.19 1.41 -17.01
CA ALA A 28 -1.04 1.00 -17.79
C ALA A 28 -1.11 -0.47 -18.22
N LEU A 29 -1.62 -1.35 -17.34
CA LEU A 29 -1.85 -2.77 -17.63
C LEU A 29 -2.97 -2.95 -18.67
N HIS A 30 -4.01 -2.10 -18.65
CA HIS A 30 -5.11 -2.17 -19.61
C HIS A 30 -4.61 -1.95 -21.05
N ILE A 31 -3.74 -0.95 -21.22
CA ILE A 31 -3.24 -0.51 -22.52
C ILE A 31 -2.18 -1.48 -23.07
N ASN A 32 -1.23 -1.89 -22.24
CA ASN A 32 -0.06 -2.66 -22.68
C ASN A 32 -0.20 -4.18 -22.48
N GLY A 33 -1.22 -4.61 -21.74
CA GLY A 33 -1.46 -6.02 -21.39
C GLY A 33 -0.44 -6.57 -20.39
N LEU A 34 -0.38 -7.91 -20.32
CA LEU A 34 0.42 -8.63 -19.30
C LEU A 34 1.93 -8.55 -19.49
N LYS A 35 2.41 -8.12 -20.67
CA LYS A 35 3.84 -8.00 -20.95
C LYS A 35 4.54 -7.01 -20.01
N VAL A 36 3.82 -6.00 -19.51
CA VAL A 36 4.36 -4.94 -18.65
C VAL A 36 4.18 -5.25 -17.16
N LEU A 37 3.63 -6.41 -16.81
CA LEU A 37 3.33 -6.78 -15.42
C LEU A 37 4.56 -6.74 -14.51
N SER A 38 5.71 -7.22 -14.98
CA SER A 38 6.97 -7.15 -14.23
C SER A 38 7.40 -5.70 -13.94
N ALA A 39 7.34 -4.82 -14.94
CA ALA A 39 7.69 -3.41 -14.79
C ALA A 39 6.70 -2.69 -13.84
N ILE A 40 5.41 -2.99 -13.94
CA ILE A 40 4.37 -2.44 -13.05
C ILE A 40 4.58 -2.88 -11.60
N LEU A 41 4.93 -4.15 -11.36
CA LEU A 41 5.24 -4.64 -10.02
C LEU A 41 6.45 -3.92 -9.41
N LEU A 42 7.52 -3.73 -10.19
CA LEU A 42 8.69 -2.98 -9.74
C LEU A 42 8.36 -1.52 -9.44
N PHE A 43 7.57 -0.88 -10.31
CA PHE A 43 7.09 0.48 -10.08
C PHE A 43 6.24 0.60 -8.81
N LYS A 44 5.35 -0.37 -8.55
CA LYS A 44 4.55 -0.43 -7.31
C LYS A 44 5.44 -0.61 -6.07
N LEU A 45 6.44 -1.49 -6.12
CA LEU A 45 7.39 -1.66 -5.01
C LEU A 45 8.22 -0.41 -4.75
N PHE A 46 8.70 0.24 -5.82
CA PHE A 46 9.48 1.47 -5.71
C PHE A 46 8.68 2.61 -5.07
N THR A 47 7.45 2.82 -5.53
CA THR A 47 6.55 3.86 -4.98
C THR A 47 6.13 3.58 -3.54
N LEU A 48 5.90 2.32 -3.17
CA LEU A 48 5.71 1.94 -1.76
C LEU A 48 6.94 2.26 -0.91
N GLY A 49 8.16 2.02 -1.44
CA GLY A 49 9.41 2.42 -0.79
C GLY A 49 9.48 3.92 -0.51
N ILE A 50 9.09 4.75 -1.48
CA ILE A 50 9.02 6.21 -1.31
C ILE A 50 8.02 6.60 -0.22
N ILE A 51 6.83 5.99 -0.22
CA ILE A 51 5.81 6.23 0.82
C ILE A 51 6.36 5.87 2.20
N ILE A 52 7.06 4.74 2.32
CA ILE A 52 7.71 4.31 3.56
C ILE A 52 8.71 5.34 4.05
N LEU A 53 9.60 5.81 3.16
CA LEU A 53 10.59 6.83 3.48
C LEU A 53 9.93 8.14 3.92
N TYR A 54 8.94 8.62 3.17
CA TYR A 54 8.20 9.84 3.48
C TYR A 54 7.54 9.76 4.86
N ILE A 55 6.79 8.69 5.14
CA ILE A 55 6.12 8.52 6.44
C ILE A 55 7.15 8.39 7.57
N ASN A 56 8.24 7.65 7.35
CA ASN A 56 9.27 7.50 8.37
C ASN A 56 9.97 8.81 8.74
N LEU A 57 10.15 9.72 7.77
CA LEU A 57 10.77 11.02 7.98
C LEU A 57 9.80 12.02 8.61
N TYR A 58 8.61 12.19 8.03
CA TYR A 58 7.68 13.26 8.41
C TYR A 58 6.70 12.88 9.52
N LYS A 59 6.34 11.60 9.63
CA LYS A 59 5.39 11.09 10.65
C LYS A 59 6.09 10.30 11.76
N LYS A 60 7.39 10.54 11.99
CA LYS A 60 8.16 9.89 13.06
C LYS A 60 7.47 9.95 14.42
N LYS A 61 6.83 11.08 14.73
CA LYS A 61 6.10 11.33 15.99
C LYS A 61 4.87 10.42 16.17
N GLU A 62 4.16 10.10 15.10
CA GLU A 62 2.97 9.23 15.14
C GLU A 62 3.34 7.80 15.52
N PHE A 63 4.55 7.33 15.20
CA PHE A 63 5.00 5.99 15.60
C PHE A 63 5.13 5.83 17.11
N TYR A 64 5.49 6.88 17.86
CA TYR A 64 5.53 6.80 19.32
C TYR A 64 4.13 6.62 19.93
N TYR A 65 3.10 7.24 19.33
CA TYR A 65 1.71 7.04 19.74
C TYR A 65 1.29 5.58 19.56
N TYR A 66 1.63 4.97 18.43
CA TYR A 66 1.30 3.56 18.18
C TYR A 66 2.11 2.58 19.05
N GLN A 67 3.36 2.91 19.35
CA GLN A 67 4.20 2.13 20.28
C GLN A 67 3.63 2.15 21.71
N ASN A 68 3.16 3.30 22.19
CA ASN A 68 2.50 3.42 23.50
C ASN A 68 1.18 2.62 23.57
N LEU A 69 0.57 2.30 22.42
CA LEU A 69 -0.60 1.43 22.31
C LEU A 69 -0.24 -0.06 22.17
N GLY A 70 1.05 -0.42 22.25
CA GLY A 70 1.55 -1.79 22.20
C GLY A 70 1.79 -2.32 20.78
N LEU A 71 1.72 -1.48 19.75
CA LEU A 71 2.03 -1.90 18.37
C LEU A 71 3.42 -1.43 17.96
N SER A 72 4.24 -2.39 17.53
CA SER A 72 5.55 -2.08 16.99
C SER A 72 5.45 -1.46 15.59
N LYS A 73 6.43 -0.63 15.25
CA LYS A 73 6.59 -0.03 13.92
C LYS A 73 6.58 -1.07 12.78
N PRO A 74 7.36 -2.17 12.82
CA PRO A 74 7.33 -3.15 11.73
C PRO A 74 5.97 -3.84 11.61
N THR A 75 5.28 -4.08 12.72
CA THR A 75 3.93 -4.66 12.71
C THR A 75 2.95 -3.79 11.90
N LEU A 76 2.94 -2.47 12.11
CA LEU A 76 2.10 -1.53 11.35
C LEU A 76 2.40 -1.58 9.85
N TRP A 77 3.68 -1.60 9.48
CA TRP A 77 4.10 -1.66 8.09
C TRP A 77 3.73 -2.98 7.43
N ILE A 78 4.00 -4.12 8.08
CA ILE A 78 3.67 -5.44 7.53
C ILE A 78 2.17 -5.55 7.26
N TYR A 79 1.32 -5.20 8.23
CA TYR A 79 -0.13 -5.27 8.03
C TYR A 79 -0.60 -4.35 6.91
N THR A 80 -0.14 -3.10 6.87
CA THR A 80 -0.61 -2.16 5.86
C THR A 80 -0.09 -2.44 4.46
N LEU A 81 1.18 -2.87 4.32
CA LEU A 81 1.75 -3.27 3.04
C LEU A 81 1.11 -4.56 2.53
N ALA A 82 0.87 -5.54 3.41
CA ALA A 82 0.16 -6.77 3.04
C ALA A 82 -1.25 -6.46 2.54
N THR A 83 -2.01 -5.62 3.25
CA THR A 83 -3.35 -5.23 2.80
C THR A 83 -3.32 -4.51 1.45
N ASP A 84 -2.34 -3.65 1.22
CA ASP A 84 -2.20 -2.90 -0.04
C ASP A 84 -1.85 -3.83 -1.22
N LEU A 85 -0.92 -4.76 -1.01
CA LEU A 85 -0.54 -5.74 -2.02
C LEU A 85 -1.67 -6.71 -2.34
N ILE A 86 -2.41 -7.18 -1.34
CA ILE A 86 -3.58 -8.04 -1.54
C ILE A 86 -4.63 -7.31 -2.37
N LEU A 87 -4.91 -6.04 -2.05
CA LEU A 87 -5.85 -5.21 -2.81
C LEU A 87 -5.38 -4.97 -4.24
N PHE A 88 -4.07 -4.75 -4.44
CA PHE A 88 -3.49 -4.58 -5.77
C PHE A 88 -3.63 -5.83 -6.63
N VAL A 89 -3.29 -7.00 -6.07
CA VAL A 89 -3.39 -8.28 -6.78
C VAL A 89 -4.85 -8.63 -7.09
N SER A 90 -5.77 -8.43 -6.13
CA SER A 90 -7.19 -8.72 -6.34
C SER A 90 -7.81 -7.84 -7.43
N LEU A 91 -7.39 -6.58 -7.55
CA LEU A 91 -7.83 -5.71 -8.63
C LEU A 91 -7.29 -6.16 -10.00
N ILE A 92 -6.04 -6.60 -10.06
CA ILE A 92 -5.47 -7.15 -11.31
C ILE A 92 -6.22 -8.41 -11.73
N THR A 93 -6.48 -9.34 -10.82
CA THR A 93 -7.19 -10.59 -11.16
C THR A 93 -8.63 -10.32 -11.58
N LEU A 94 -9.33 -9.43 -10.88
CA LEU A 94 -10.69 -9.01 -11.25
C LEU A 94 -10.73 -8.37 -12.64
N MET A 95 -9.76 -7.50 -12.94
CA MET A 95 -9.65 -6.86 -14.24
C MET A 95 -9.37 -7.85 -15.37
N GLN A 96 -8.55 -8.88 -15.12
CA GLN A 96 -8.31 -9.95 -16.09
C GLN A 96 -9.53 -10.84 -16.29
N TRP A 97 -10.33 -11.05 -15.24
CA TRP A 97 -11.52 -11.88 -15.32
C TRP A 97 -12.68 -11.21 -16.06
N ILE A 98 -12.76 -9.87 -16.01
CA ILE A 98 -13.78 -9.08 -16.73
C ILE A 98 -13.49 -8.98 -18.24
N LYS A 99 -12.23 -9.18 -18.64
CA LYS A 99 -11.77 -9.04 -20.03
C LYS A 99 -11.86 -10.36 -20.79
#